data_AF-A0A936EFI7-F1
#
_entry.id   AF-A0A936EFI7-F1
#
_cell.length_a   1.000
_cell.length_b   1.000
_cell.length_c   1.000
_cell.angle_alpha   90.00
_cell.angle_beta   90.00
_cell.angle_gamma   90.00
#
_symmetry.space_group_name_H-M   'P 1'
#
loop_
_entity.id
_entity.type
_entity.pdbx_description
1 polymer ?
#
loop_
_entity_poly.entity_id
_entity_poly.type
_entity_poly.pdbx_seq_one_letter_code
_entity_poly.pdbx_strand_id
1 'polypeptide(L)'
;MNILTKPWFAAVLIVLLQPAVSCFLVMKSASAIVASFAAQAGEVSAEVLRPREVRAPWDMWTPEIEKLAQELKAQRDGLKEREQAVVQREARLEAEVAELARTRKEIESQREEITHLLTVVGTDELKNLKSLAQTYSTLTPKAAVVIFSEMDDPTVVKILSLMKADIVGPVFEEMAKDKSEKNNQAQRAAKLSDRLRLMRAAKPAAGP
;
A
#
# COMPACT_ATOMS: atom_id res chain seq x y z
N MET A 1 129.35 33.16 -30.08
CA MET A 1 129.43 32.73 -28.67
C MET A 1 128.08 33.01 -28.01
N ASN A 2 127.56 32.06 -27.24
CA ASN A 2 126.13 31.72 -27.15
C ASN A 2 125.29 32.74 -26.35
N ILE A 3 124.22 33.27 -26.98
CA ILE A 3 123.17 34.07 -26.31
C ILE A 3 122.39 33.25 -25.27
N LEU A 4 122.47 31.91 -25.36
CA LEU A 4 121.74 30.96 -24.54
C LEU A 4 122.14 30.89 -23.05
N THR A 5 123.25 31.50 -22.63
CA THR A 5 123.69 31.45 -21.21
C THR A 5 123.35 32.71 -20.41
N LYS A 6 122.72 33.72 -21.02
CA LYS A 6 122.35 34.95 -20.30
C LYS A 6 121.02 34.76 -19.53
N PRO A 7 120.96 35.09 -18.23
CA PRO A 7 119.78 34.84 -17.39
C PRO A 7 118.52 35.60 -17.85
N TRP A 8 118.69 36.75 -18.51
CA TRP A 8 117.57 37.53 -19.06
C TRP A 8 116.88 36.85 -20.26
N PHE A 9 117.61 36.03 -21.02
CA PHE A 9 117.06 35.31 -22.17
C PHE A 9 116.08 34.21 -21.71
N ALA A 10 116.38 33.51 -20.62
CA ALA A 10 115.49 32.51 -20.02
C ALA A 10 114.17 33.14 -19.53
N ALA A 11 114.22 34.33 -18.92
CA ALA A 11 113.03 35.03 -18.45
C ALA A 11 112.09 35.43 -19.62
N VAL A 12 112.65 35.96 -20.72
CA VAL A 12 111.86 36.33 -21.90
C VAL A 12 111.26 35.10 -22.60
N LEU A 13 112.01 33.99 -22.67
CA LEU A 13 111.52 32.74 -23.25
C LEU A 13 110.33 32.17 -22.46
N ILE A 14 110.39 32.21 -21.11
CA ILE A 14 109.31 31.72 -20.25
C ILE A 14 108.04 32.57 -20.42
N VAL A 15 108.17 33.90 -20.47
CA VAL A 15 107.03 34.82 -20.65
C VAL A 15 106.34 34.60 -22.01
N LEU A 16 107.12 34.32 -23.06
CA LEU A 16 106.56 34.01 -24.39
C LEU A 16 105.94 32.61 -24.47
N LEU A 17 106.46 31.63 -23.73
CA LEU A 17 105.96 30.24 -23.78
C LEU A 17 104.66 30.05 -22.97
N GLN A 18 104.48 30.82 -21.88
CA GLN A 18 103.31 30.75 -21.00
C GLN A 18 101.94 30.83 -21.71
N PRO A 19 101.66 31.84 -22.56
CA PRO A 19 100.36 31.92 -23.25
C PRO A 19 100.14 30.77 -24.23
N ALA A 20 101.20 30.26 -24.86
CA ALA A 20 101.11 29.13 -25.79
C ALA A 20 100.75 27.83 -25.06
N VAL A 21 101.37 27.57 -23.91
CA VAL A 21 101.05 26.39 -23.07
C VAL A 21 99.65 26.50 -22.47
N SER A 22 99.24 27.69 -22.05
CA SER A 22 97.90 27.92 -21.51
C SER A 22 96.81 27.68 -22.57
N CYS A 23 96.99 28.23 -23.78
CA CYS A 23 96.08 27.99 -24.90
C CYS A 23 96.02 26.50 -25.31
N PHE A 24 97.17 25.82 -25.32
CA PHE A 24 97.24 24.39 -25.63
C PHE A 24 96.50 23.52 -24.60
N LEU A 25 96.62 23.84 -23.30
CA LEU A 25 95.90 23.13 -22.25
C LEU A 25 94.38 23.34 -22.34
N VAL A 26 93.94 24.56 -22.67
CA VAL A 26 92.52 24.87 -22.89
C VAL A 26 91.97 24.14 -24.12
N MET A 27 92.70 24.11 -25.23
CA MET A 27 92.27 23.33 -26.41
C MET A 27 92.18 21.83 -26.11
N LYS A 28 93.08 21.29 -25.30
CA LYS A 28 93.07 19.87 -24.92
C LYS A 28 91.95 19.53 -23.93
N SER A 29 91.60 20.44 -23.02
CA SER A 29 90.53 20.23 -22.03
C SER A 29 89.14 20.63 -22.54
N ALA A 30 89.04 21.45 -23.58
CA ALA A 30 87.78 21.87 -24.18
C ALA A 30 86.96 20.67 -24.68
N SER A 31 87.59 19.64 -25.27
CA SER A 31 86.88 18.45 -25.75
C SER A 31 86.25 17.65 -24.61
N ALA A 32 86.89 17.58 -23.44
CA ALA A 32 86.37 16.89 -22.27
C ALA A 32 85.18 17.64 -21.64
N ILE A 33 85.25 18.97 -21.57
CA ILE A 33 84.17 19.82 -21.05
C ILE A 33 82.96 19.76 -21.99
N VAL A 34 83.18 19.87 -23.31
CA VAL A 34 82.12 19.74 -24.32
C VAL A 34 81.52 18.34 -24.29
N ALA A 35 82.32 17.28 -24.08
CA ALA A 35 81.80 15.92 -23.93
C ALA A 35 80.94 15.74 -22.66
N SER A 36 81.32 16.34 -21.53
CA SER A 36 80.50 16.28 -20.31
C SER A 36 79.19 17.06 -20.44
N PHE A 37 79.20 18.22 -21.10
CA PHE A 37 77.96 18.97 -21.39
C PHE A 37 77.10 18.26 -22.44
N ALA A 38 77.71 17.60 -23.43
CA ALA A 38 76.99 16.79 -24.41
C ALA A 38 76.37 15.53 -23.78
N ALA A 39 77.04 14.89 -22.83
CA ALA A 39 76.49 13.77 -22.06
C ALA A 39 75.29 14.20 -21.21
N GLN A 40 75.39 15.35 -20.55
CA GLN A 40 74.30 15.90 -19.73
C GLN A 40 73.13 16.44 -20.58
N ALA A 41 73.40 16.94 -21.78
CA ALA A 41 72.38 17.32 -22.76
C ALA A 41 71.71 16.10 -23.43
N GLY A 42 72.45 14.98 -23.55
CA GLY A 42 71.96 13.72 -24.11
C GLY A 42 70.93 13.03 -23.21
N GLU A 43 71.16 12.99 -21.89
CA GLU A 43 70.20 12.42 -20.94
C GLU A 43 68.90 13.24 -20.82
N VAL A 44 68.99 14.57 -20.87
CA VAL A 44 67.79 15.43 -20.80
C VAL A 44 66.98 15.37 -22.10
N SER A 45 67.62 15.23 -23.27
CA SER A 45 66.91 15.08 -24.55
C SER A 45 66.26 13.71 -24.73
N ALA A 46 66.89 12.63 -24.24
CA ALA A 46 66.36 11.27 -24.43
C ALA A 46 65.08 11.02 -23.63
N GLU A 47 64.93 11.61 -22.44
CA GLU A 47 63.71 11.50 -21.63
C GLU A 47 62.55 12.35 -22.21
N VAL A 48 62.87 13.51 -22.81
CA VAL A 48 61.89 14.45 -23.38
C VAL A 48 61.37 14.00 -24.76
N LEU A 49 62.13 13.19 -25.50
CA LEU A 49 61.77 12.69 -26.83
C LEU A 49 60.98 11.39 -26.84
N ARG A 50 60.63 10.80 -25.69
CA ARG A 50 59.57 9.79 -25.69
C ARG A 50 58.29 10.47 -26.15
N PRO A 51 57.59 9.97 -27.18
CA PRO A 51 56.26 10.45 -27.48
C PRO A 51 55.38 10.21 -26.24
N ARG A 52 55.15 11.26 -25.45
CA ARG A 52 54.00 11.27 -24.54
C ARG A 52 52.82 11.25 -25.48
N GLU A 53 52.03 10.18 -25.46
CA GLU A 53 50.78 10.12 -26.21
C GLU A 53 49.89 11.30 -25.79
N VAL A 54 49.99 12.41 -26.52
CA VAL A 54 49.08 13.54 -26.37
C VAL A 54 47.81 13.12 -27.08
N ARG A 55 46.94 12.39 -26.37
CA ARG A 55 45.57 12.14 -26.82
C ARG A 55 44.88 13.49 -27.07
N ALA A 56 44.13 13.58 -28.17
CA ALA A 56 43.46 14.81 -28.57
C ALA A 56 42.51 15.31 -27.45
N PRO A 57 42.33 16.63 -27.25
CA PRO A 57 41.46 17.17 -26.19
C PRO A 57 39.97 16.75 -26.27
N TRP A 58 39.55 16.19 -27.39
CA TRP A 58 38.19 15.73 -27.68
C TRP A 58 38.01 14.22 -27.51
N ASP A 59 39.08 13.51 -27.13
CA ASP A 59 39.07 12.09 -26.78
C ASP A 59 38.50 11.92 -25.35
N MET A 60 37.36 12.59 -25.10
CA MET A 60 36.60 12.53 -23.85
C MET A 60 35.85 11.21 -23.72
N TRP A 61 36.01 10.27 -24.65
CA TRP A 61 35.49 8.91 -24.55
C TRP A 61 36.32 8.11 -23.53
N THR A 62 36.29 8.57 -22.29
CA THR A 62 36.90 7.87 -21.18
C THR A 62 35.95 6.74 -20.75
N PRO A 63 36.47 5.61 -20.25
CA PRO A 63 35.65 4.48 -19.81
C PRO A 63 34.57 4.86 -18.77
N GLU A 64 34.73 6.00 -18.09
CA GLU A 64 33.75 6.58 -17.17
C GLU A 64 32.47 7.03 -17.87
N ILE A 65 32.54 7.62 -19.08
CA ILE A 65 31.34 8.03 -19.83
C ILE A 65 30.55 6.81 -20.28
N GLU A 66 31.25 5.77 -20.75
CA GLU A 66 30.62 4.49 -21.12
C GLU A 66 29.94 3.84 -19.91
N LYS A 67 30.60 3.86 -18.75
CA LYS A 67 30.02 3.37 -17.49
C LYS A 67 28.76 4.16 -17.09
N LEU A 68 28.80 5.49 -17.17
CA LEU A 68 27.65 6.34 -16.88
C LEU A 68 26.49 6.11 -17.86
N ALA A 69 26.78 5.92 -19.14
CA ALA A 69 25.77 5.60 -20.15
C ALA A 69 25.11 4.24 -19.87
N GLN A 70 25.90 3.24 -19.47
CA GLN A 70 25.39 1.93 -19.06
C GLN A 70 24.55 2.01 -17.78
N GLU A 71 24.98 2.80 -16.79
CA GLU A 71 24.22 3.04 -15.56
C GLU A 71 22.89 3.74 -15.84
N LEU A 72 22.88 4.81 -16.65
CA LEU A 72 21.66 5.50 -17.04
C LEU A 72 20.72 4.59 -17.83
N LYS A 73 21.25 3.71 -18.68
CA LYS A 73 20.45 2.71 -19.40
C LYS A 73 19.82 1.71 -18.43
N ALA A 74 20.60 1.17 -17.50
CA ALA A 74 20.10 0.26 -16.48
C ALA A 74 19.01 0.92 -15.59
N GLN A 75 19.22 2.18 -15.19
CA GLN A 75 18.23 2.94 -14.45
C GLN A 75 16.96 3.19 -15.26
N ARG A 76 17.09 3.56 -16.55
CA ARG A 76 15.95 3.76 -17.44
C ARG A 76 15.15 2.48 -17.61
N ASP A 77 15.80 1.35 -17.82
CA ASP A 77 15.13 0.07 -18.01
C ASP A 77 14.46 -0.39 -16.71
N GLY A 78 15.10 -0.19 -15.55
CA GLY A 78 14.47 -0.42 -14.24
C GLY A 78 13.27 0.50 -13.96
N LEU A 79 13.28 1.74 -14.44
CA LEU A 79 12.12 2.64 -14.35
C LEU A 79 10.98 2.17 -15.24
N LYS A 80 11.26 1.73 -16.47
CA LYS A 80 10.22 1.20 -17.37
C LYS A 80 9.56 -0.05 -16.79
N GLU A 81 10.31 -0.95 -16.19
CA GLU A 81 9.75 -2.14 -15.53
C GLU A 81 8.82 -1.75 -14.37
N ARG A 82 9.22 -0.77 -13.56
CA ARG A 82 8.38 -0.24 -12.48
C ARG A 82 7.12 0.43 -13.02
N GLU A 83 7.23 1.23 -14.07
CA GLU A 83 6.10 1.89 -14.73
C GLU A 83 5.10 0.86 -15.26
N GLN A 84 5.57 -0.18 -15.95
CA GLN A 84 4.72 -1.28 -16.42
C GLN A 84 4.05 -2.02 -15.25
N ALA A 85 4.77 -2.28 -14.17
CA ALA A 85 4.21 -2.92 -12.98
C ALA A 85 3.13 -2.05 -12.30
N VAL A 86 3.31 -0.72 -12.28
CA VAL A 86 2.31 0.21 -11.74
C VAL A 86 1.06 0.22 -12.62
N VAL A 87 1.21 0.34 -13.93
CA VAL A 87 0.07 0.31 -14.88
C VAL A 87 -0.73 -0.98 -14.76
N GLN A 88 -0.07 -2.14 -14.63
CA GLN A 88 -0.76 -3.41 -14.43
C GLN A 88 -1.52 -3.47 -13.10
N ARG A 89 -0.96 -2.89 -12.03
CA ARG A 89 -1.63 -2.82 -10.72
C ARG A 89 -2.82 -1.88 -10.75
N GLU A 90 -2.70 -0.73 -11.40
CA GLU A 90 -3.79 0.23 -11.57
C GLU A 90 -4.96 -0.39 -12.33
N ALA A 91 -4.70 -1.05 -13.46
CA ALA A 91 -5.73 -1.76 -14.22
C ALA A 91 -6.44 -2.85 -13.40
N ARG A 92 -5.68 -3.58 -12.56
CA ARG A 92 -6.26 -4.58 -11.65
C ARG A 92 -7.11 -3.93 -10.56
N LEU A 93 -6.63 -2.84 -9.94
CA LEU A 93 -7.37 -2.12 -8.91
C LEU A 93 -8.66 -1.51 -9.47
N GLU A 94 -8.64 -0.98 -10.69
CA GLU A 94 -9.84 -0.47 -11.36
C GLU A 94 -10.89 -1.57 -11.57
N ALA A 95 -10.46 -2.76 -12.00
CA ALA A 95 -11.34 -3.92 -12.13
C ALA A 95 -11.92 -4.35 -10.77
N GLU A 96 -11.08 -4.42 -9.72
CA GLU A 96 -11.53 -4.75 -8.36
C GLU A 96 -12.52 -3.70 -7.81
N VAL A 97 -12.29 -2.41 -8.06
CA VAL A 97 -13.22 -1.32 -7.67
C VAL A 97 -14.55 -1.44 -8.41
N ALA A 98 -14.53 -1.79 -9.70
CA ALA A 98 -15.76 -2.01 -10.48
C ALA A 98 -16.58 -3.20 -9.93
N GLU A 99 -15.91 -4.30 -9.59
CA GLU A 99 -16.57 -5.45 -8.96
C GLU A 99 -17.13 -5.12 -7.56
N LEU A 100 -16.39 -4.36 -6.76
CA LEU A 100 -16.89 -3.87 -5.46
C LEU A 100 -18.10 -2.94 -5.61
N ALA A 101 -18.11 -2.07 -6.62
CA ALA A 101 -19.26 -1.22 -6.91
C ALA A 101 -20.49 -2.05 -7.32
N ARG A 102 -20.29 -3.09 -8.13
CA ARG A 102 -21.35 -4.02 -8.56
C ARG A 102 -21.93 -4.79 -7.38
N THR A 103 -21.08 -5.42 -6.57
CA THR A 103 -21.49 -6.18 -5.39
C THR A 103 -22.19 -5.29 -4.36
N ARG A 104 -21.72 -4.06 -4.15
CA ARG A 104 -22.42 -3.08 -3.29
C ARG A 104 -23.83 -2.79 -3.80
N LYS A 105 -24.00 -2.60 -5.10
CA LYS A 105 -25.32 -2.35 -5.70
C LYS A 105 -26.25 -3.56 -5.54
N GLU A 106 -25.73 -4.76 -5.73
CA GLU A 106 -26.48 -6.00 -5.54
C GLU A 106 -26.95 -6.15 -4.09
N ILE A 107 -26.05 -5.94 -3.11
CA ILE A 107 -26.39 -5.97 -1.68
C ILE A 107 -27.48 -4.95 -1.36
N GLU A 108 -27.37 -3.72 -1.89
CA GLU A 108 -28.39 -2.70 -1.64
C GLU A 108 -29.75 -3.11 -2.22
N SER A 109 -29.77 -3.64 -3.44
CA SER A 109 -31.02 -4.12 -4.04
C SER A 109 -31.65 -5.28 -3.26
N GLN A 110 -30.84 -6.20 -2.74
CA GLN A 110 -31.32 -7.29 -1.87
C GLN A 110 -31.87 -6.76 -0.55
N ARG A 111 -31.24 -5.74 0.04
CA ARG A 111 -31.72 -5.08 1.26
C ARG A 111 -33.06 -4.38 1.05
N GLU A 112 -33.22 -3.70 -0.08
CA GLU A 112 -34.48 -3.07 -0.47
C GLU A 112 -35.58 -4.12 -0.66
N GLU A 113 -35.29 -5.22 -1.36
CA GLU A 113 -36.23 -6.33 -1.57
C GLU A 113 -36.64 -6.99 -0.24
N ILE A 114 -35.69 -7.28 0.64
CA ILE A 114 -35.96 -7.84 1.98
C ILE A 114 -36.82 -6.89 2.80
N THR A 115 -36.51 -5.59 2.77
CA THR A 115 -37.27 -4.57 3.51
C THR A 115 -38.70 -4.50 2.98
N HIS A 116 -38.87 -4.47 1.65
CA HIS A 116 -40.18 -4.49 1.02
C HIS A 116 -40.97 -5.75 1.40
N LEU A 117 -40.38 -6.94 1.26
CA LEU A 117 -41.01 -8.20 1.64
C LEU A 117 -41.40 -8.21 3.12
N LEU A 118 -40.53 -7.73 4.02
CA LEU A 118 -40.83 -7.65 5.45
C LEU A 118 -42.02 -6.72 5.73
N THR A 119 -42.11 -5.58 5.03
CA THR A 119 -43.27 -4.68 5.17
C THR A 119 -44.56 -5.31 4.65
N VAL A 120 -44.54 -5.95 3.48
CA VAL A 120 -45.70 -6.62 2.89
C VAL A 120 -46.18 -7.74 3.81
N VAL A 121 -45.28 -8.65 4.20
CA VAL A 121 -45.59 -9.77 5.10
C VAL A 121 -46.10 -9.25 6.44
N GLY A 122 -45.50 -8.21 7.01
CA GLY A 122 -45.99 -7.61 8.26
C GLY A 122 -47.41 -7.04 8.13
N THR A 123 -47.71 -6.33 7.03
CA THR A 123 -49.04 -5.77 6.81
C THR A 123 -50.10 -6.85 6.56
N ASP A 124 -49.75 -7.90 5.82
CA ASP A 124 -50.67 -8.98 5.51
C ASP A 124 -50.86 -9.93 6.69
N GLU A 125 -49.81 -10.19 7.49
CA GLU A 125 -49.93 -10.90 8.77
C GLU A 125 -50.86 -10.13 9.72
N LEU A 126 -50.70 -8.82 9.86
CA LEU A 126 -51.60 -8.00 10.69
C LEU A 126 -53.05 -8.02 10.21
N LYS A 127 -53.29 -7.95 8.89
CA LYS A 127 -54.65 -8.08 8.32
C LYS A 127 -55.24 -9.46 8.62
N ASN A 128 -54.46 -10.53 8.41
CA ASN A 128 -54.88 -11.89 8.67
C ASN A 128 -55.19 -12.11 10.16
N LEU A 129 -54.31 -11.67 11.06
CA LEU A 129 -54.52 -11.73 12.51
C LEU A 129 -55.76 -10.94 12.94
N LYS A 130 -56.04 -9.78 12.33
CA LYS A 130 -57.26 -9.02 12.60
C LYS A 130 -58.53 -9.75 12.12
N SER A 131 -58.46 -10.42 10.97
CA SER A 131 -59.56 -11.26 10.46
C SER A 131 -59.82 -12.46 11.38
N LEU A 132 -58.76 -13.13 11.84
CA LEU A 132 -58.85 -14.24 12.80
C LEU A 132 -59.42 -13.76 14.14
N ALA A 133 -58.93 -12.63 14.66
CA ALA A 133 -59.46 -12.02 15.88
C ALA A 133 -60.95 -11.70 15.76
N GLN A 134 -61.39 -11.15 14.62
CA GLN A 134 -62.80 -10.87 14.36
C GLN A 134 -63.63 -12.16 14.29
N THR A 135 -63.14 -13.18 13.57
CA THR A 135 -63.82 -14.47 13.42
C THR A 135 -63.99 -15.16 14.77
N TYR A 136 -62.92 -15.26 15.55
CA TYR A 136 -62.97 -15.88 16.87
C TYR A 136 -63.74 -15.05 17.91
N SER A 137 -63.85 -13.73 17.72
CA SER A 137 -64.72 -12.89 18.56
C SER A 137 -66.21 -13.18 18.39
N THR A 138 -66.63 -13.82 17.29
CA THR A 138 -68.03 -14.24 17.08
C THR A 138 -68.36 -15.60 17.69
N LEU A 139 -67.35 -16.35 18.13
CA LEU A 139 -67.54 -17.66 18.74
C LEU A 139 -67.98 -17.55 20.20
N THR A 140 -68.57 -18.62 20.72
CA THR A 140 -68.81 -18.73 22.16
C THR A 140 -67.49 -18.89 22.90
N PRO A 141 -67.35 -18.40 24.15
CA PRO A 141 -66.12 -18.51 24.93
C PRO A 141 -65.59 -19.94 25.01
N LYS A 142 -66.49 -20.92 25.21
CA LYS A 142 -66.16 -22.35 25.25
C LYS A 142 -65.58 -22.86 23.92
N ALA A 143 -66.13 -22.46 22.78
CA ALA A 143 -65.62 -22.86 21.47
C ALA A 143 -64.26 -22.22 21.16
N ALA A 144 -64.06 -20.96 21.54
CA ALA A 144 -62.78 -20.28 21.39
C ALA A 144 -61.67 -20.96 22.21
N VAL A 145 -61.96 -21.41 23.44
CA VAL A 145 -61.00 -22.14 24.27
C VAL A 145 -60.56 -23.46 23.65
N VAL A 146 -61.48 -24.22 23.05
CA VAL A 146 -61.15 -25.49 22.35
C VAL A 146 -60.25 -25.25 21.14
N ILE A 147 -60.45 -24.15 20.41
CA ILE A 147 -59.57 -23.82 19.28
C ILE A 147 -58.21 -23.36 19.78
N PHE A 148 -58.17 -22.47 20.78
CA PHE A 148 -56.91 -21.99 21.35
C PHE A 148 -56.11 -23.09 22.04
N SER A 149 -56.75 -24.16 22.52
CA SER A 149 -56.04 -25.30 23.11
C SER A 149 -55.13 -26.00 22.11
N GLU A 150 -55.51 -26.04 20.82
CA GLU A 150 -54.74 -26.70 19.74
C GLU A 150 -53.72 -25.75 19.06
N MET A 151 -53.82 -24.45 19.32
CA MET A 151 -52.92 -23.45 18.73
C MET A 151 -51.64 -23.25 19.57
N ASP A 152 -50.62 -22.67 18.96
CA ASP A 152 -49.40 -22.24 19.64
C ASP A 152 -49.63 -20.96 20.47
N ASP A 153 -49.01 -20.89 21.65
CA ASP A 153 -49.14 -19.74 22.54
C ASP A 153 -48.82 -18.38 21.90
N PRO A 154 -47.73 -18.18 21.13
CA PRO A 154 -47.41 -16.84 20.62
C PRO A 154 -48.46 -16.36 19.60
N THR A 155 -49.00 -17.23 18.76
CA THR A 155 -50.10 -16.86 17.84
C THR A 155 -51.39 -16.53 18.61
N VAL A 156 -51.73 -17.30 19.64
CA VAL A 156 -52.90 -17.00 20.49
C VAL A 156 -52.77 -15.64 21.16
N VAL A 157 -51.61 -15.29 21.73
CA VAL A 157 -51.39 -13.97 22.34
C VAL A 157 -51.53 -12.85 21.31
N LYS A 158 -50.97 -13.01 20.10
CA LYS A 158 -51.11 -12.03 19.01
C LYS A 158 -52.59 -11.79 18.66
N ILE A 159 -53.38 -12.85 18.52
CA ILE A 159 -54.82 -12.75 18.22
C ILE A 159 -55.57 -12.09 19.36
N LEU A 160 -55.38 -12.56 20.61
CA LEU A 160 -56.04 -11.99 21.80
C LEU A 160 -55.70 -10.50 21.98
N SER A 161 -54.50 -10.06 21.60
CA SER A 161 -54.10 -8.64 21.66
C SER A 161 -54.88 -7.71 20.73
N LEU A 162 -55.49 -8.27 19.67
CA LEU A 162 -56.31 -7.54 18.70
C LEU A 162 -57.82 -7.61 19.02
N MET A 163 -58.21 -8.44 19.99
CA MET A 163 -59.61 -8.58 20.43
C MET A 163 -59.98 -7.54 21.50
N LYS A 164 -61.28 -7.27 21.65
CA LYS A 164 -61.79 -6.39 22.72
C LYS A 164 -61.71 -7.10 24.07
N ALA A 165 -61.39 -6.34 25.13
CA ALA A 165 -61.26 -6.88 26.49
C ALA A 165 -62.52 -7.61 26.97
N ASP A 166 -63.70 -7.11 26.60
CA ASP A 166 -65.00 -7.68 26.97
C ASP A 166 -65.23 -9.10 26.42
N ILE A 167 -64.57 -9.45 25.31
CA ILE A 167 -64.63 -10.78 24.70
C ILE A 167 -63.54 -11.70 25.29
N VAL A 168 -62.36 -11.15 25.58
CA VAL A 168 -61.21 -11.90 26.10
C VAL A 168 -61.43 -12.35 27.55
N GLY A 169 -62.09 -11.53 28.38
CA GLY A 169 -62.37 -11.86 29.79
C GLY A 169 -63.13 -13.18 29.97
N PRO A 170 -64.30 -13.37 29.33
CA PRO A 170 -65.05 -14.62 29.37
C PRO A 170 -64.27 -15.85 28.84
N VAL A 171 -63.37 -15.65 27.86
CA VAL A 171 -62.51 -16.74 27.35
C VAL A 171 -61.53 -17.22 28.42
N PHE A 172 -60.86 -16.31 29.11
CA PHE A 172 -59.97 -16.68 30.23
C PHE A 172 -60.73 -17.29 31.41
N GLU A 173 -61.97 -16.86 31.65
CA GLU A 173 -62.82 -17.47 32.67
C GLU A 173 -63.13 -18.94 32.33
N GLU A 174 -63.47 -19.25 31.08
CA GLU A 174 -63.67 -20.63 30.63
C GLU A 174 -62.39 -21.47 30.72
N MET A 175 -61.22 -20.91 30.36
CA MET A 175 -59.93 -21.60 30.53
C MET A 175 -59.61 -21.90 32.01
N ALA A 176 -60.06 -21.05 32.94
CA ALA A 176 -59.84 -21.23 34.37
C ALA A 176 -60.77 -22.28 35.00
N LYS A 177 -61.93 -22.55 34.38
CA LYS A 177 -62.89 -23.58 34.81
C LYS A 177 -62.40 -25.00 34.49
N ASP A 178 -61.65 -25.18 33.40
CA ASP A 178 -61.09 -26.48 33.03
C ASP A 178 -59.79 -26.77 33.81
N LYS A 179 -59.97 -27.36 35.00
CA LYS A 179 -58.88 -27.84 35.88
C LYS A 179 -58.48 -29.28 35.58
N SER A 180 -58.68 -29.79 34.36
CA SER A 180 -58.26 -31.14 34.02
C SER A 180 -56.72 -31.25 34.02
N GLU A 181 -56.17 -32.25 34.73
CA GLU A 181 -54.73 -32.52 34.79
C GLU A 181 -54.09 -32.76 33.41
N LYS A 182 -54.89 -33.18 32.41
CA LYS A 182 -54.43 -33.47 31.05
C LYS A 182 -54.12 -32.21 30.22
N ASN A 183 -54.84 -31.10 30.42
CA ASN A 183 -54.76 -29.93 29.52
C ASN A 183 -54.28 -28.64 30.20
N ASN A 184 -54.21 -28.61 31.53
CA ASN A 184 -53.61 -27.53 32.33
C ASN A 184 -53.94 -26.10 31.82
N GLN A 185 -55.21 -25.89 31.44
CA GLN A 185 -55.65 -24.68 30.75
C GLN A 185 -55.59 -23.44 31.66
N ALA A 186 -55.78 -23.62 32.96
CA ALA A 186 -55.66 -22.55 33.95
C ALA A 186 -54.22 -21.98 34.02
N GLN A 187 -53.18 -22.84 34.03
CA GLN A 187 -51.80 -22.34 34.00
C GLN A 187 -51.45 -21.71 32.65
N ARG A 188 -52.00 -22.25 31.56
CA ARG A 188 -51.84 -21.66 30.23
C ARG A 188 -52.48 -20.28 30.14
N ALA A 189 -53.69 -20.10 30.67
CA ALA A 189 -54.36 -18.81 30.75
C ALA A 189 -53.55 -17.76 31.52
N ALA A 190 -52.92 -18.15 32.63
CA ALA A 190 -52.01 -17.28 33.38
C ALA A 190 -50.80 -16.86 32.54
N LYS A 191 -50.14 -17.82 31.85
CA LYS A 191 -49.01 -17.53 30.94
C LYS A 191 -49.39 -16.62 29.78
N LEU A 192 -50.55 -16.86 29.16
CA LEU A 192 -51.08 -16.02 28.08
C LEU A 192 -51.39 -14.61 28.59
N SER A 193 -51.95 -14.48 29.78
CA SER A 193 -52.22 -13.18 30.43
C SER A 193 -50.93 -12.40 30.71
N ASP A 194 -49.90 -13.07 31.24
CA ASP A 194 -48.58 -12.45 31.47
C ASP A 194 -47.93 -11.99 30.15
N ARG A 195 -47.99 -12.82 29.10
CA ARG A 195 -47.48 -12.45 27.77
C ARG A 195 -48.28 -11.31 27.14
N LEU A 196 -49.60 -11.28 27.32
CA LEU A 196 -50.46 -10.20 26.85
C LEU A 196 -50.12 -8.87 27.52
N ARG A 197 -49.80 -8.88 28.82
CA ARG A 197 -49.30 -7.70 29.55
C ARG A 197 -48.03 -7.15 28.92
N LEU A 198 -47.08 -8.03 28.56
CA LEU A 198 -45.82 -7.63 27.94
C LEU A 198 -46.02 -7.02 26.54
N MET A 199 -46.89 -7.60 25.72
CA MET A 199 -47.21 -7.06 24.39
C MET A 199 -47.94 -5.72 24.45
N ARG A 200 -48.89 -5.57 25.38
CA ARG A 200 -49.63 -4.31 25.56
C ARG A 200 -48.74 -3.20 26.10
N ALA A 201 -47.79 -3.52 26.98
CA ALA A 201 -46.80 -2.57 27.49
C ALA A 201 -45.80 -2.10 26.41
N ALA A 202 -45.52 -2.94 25.40
CA ALA A 202 -44.63 -2.61 24.28
C ALA A 202 -45.29 -1.74 23.20
N LYS A 203 -46.62 -1.56 23.22
CA LYS A 203 -47.30 -0.57 22.37
C LYS A 203 -47.17 0.79 23.06
N PRO A 204 -46.26 1.70 22.63
CA PRO A 204 -46.25 3.04 23.19
C PRO A 204 -47.64 3.62 23.00
N ALA A 205 -48.18 4.22 24.06
CA ALA A 205 -49.39 5.01 23.97
C ALA A 205 -49.16 6.03 22.84
N ALA A 206 -49.82 5.82 21.70
CA ALA A 206 -50.03 6.87 20.73
C ALA A 206 -50.89 7.90 21.48
N GLY A 207 -50.19 8.85 22.11
CA GLY A 207 -50.77 10.01 22.76
C GLY A 207 -51.44 10.89 21.70
N PRO A 208 -52.42 11.71 22.12
CA PRO A 208 -53.24 12.53 21.24
C PRO A 208 -52.44 13.49 20.37
#